data_AF-A0A857FN88-F1
#
_entry.id   AF-A0A857FN88-F1
#
_cell.length_a   1.000
_cell.length_b   1.000
_cell.length_c   1.000
_cell.angle_alpha   90.00
_cell.angle_beta   90.00
_cell.angle_gamma   90.00
#
_symmetry.space_group_name_H-M   'P 1'
#
loop_
_entity.id
_entity.type
_entity.pdbx_description
1 polymer ?
#
loop_
_entity_poly.entity_id
_entity_poly.type
_entity_poly.pdbx_seq_one_letter_code
_entity_poly.pdbx_strand_id
1 'polypeptide(L)'
;MSAFSRLWHRAPLWRMCLYLIVPFVALTFVFPPAYLTRRLPRMAQIATAIHNRLGMQDTPADADQAGGGPGDGVVTVMPVTDRLTKAIPFAGRILPLPAGVWHPLINIIAGPHGEVLENVLVRVQGHIVTGLIIASGTTQPVPAAANPAMDEECHDDRNYMAHIATNHPPMMECWLTRLIDPAAIGHMGIIAPQLKQEGFVLPPVLLRAKWVNSTPATDDNINGEAITIYLNPVNLNDTKILRSPDFWTKEGLAQQPAANDFVKRMNAWMTGWAPVLHDGFNSDMLASSDEQRARLAVDPAAPRPGEGNPLD
;
A
#
# COMPACT_ATOMS: atom_id res chain seq x y z
N MET A 1 36.75 -36.60 25.97
CA MET A 1 36.24 -35.20 25.90
C MET A 1 35.18 -35.10 24.80
N SER A 2 33.94 -34.76 25.17
CA SER A 2 32.80 -34.64 24.24
C SER A 2 33.00 -33.48 23.24
N ALA A 3 32.37 -33.58 22.07
CA ALA A 3 32.40 -32.51 21.06
C ALA A 3 31.88 -31.16 21.62
N PHE A 4 30.90 -31.22 22.52
CA PHE A 4 30.33 -30.07 23.21
C PHE A 4 31.36 -29.32 24.08
N SER A 5 32.22 -30.04 24.80
CA SER A 5 33.30 -29.44 25.61
C SER A 5 34.35 -28.72 24.75
N ARG A 6 34.66 -29.26 23.57
CA ARG A 6 35.62 -28.64 22.62
C ARG A 6 35.04 -27.41 21.92
N LEU A 7 33.77 -27.47 21.52
CA LEU A 7 33.04 -26.33 20.94
C LEU A 7 32.90 -25.21 21.96
N TRP A 8 32.57 -25.56 23.21
CA TRP A 8 32.50 -24.60 24.29
C TRP A 8 33.82 -23.86 24.42
N HIS A 9 35.01 -24.48 24.36
CA HIS A 9 36.27 -23.76 24.59
C HIS A 9 36.83 -22.98 23.39
N ARG A 10 36.53 -23.39 22.15
CA ARG A 10 37.21 -22.86 20.95
C ARG A 10 36.38 -21.91 20.09
N ALA A 11 35.06 -21.85 20.28
CA ALA A 11 34.17 -21.08 19.40
C ALA A 11 33.44 -19.96 20.19
N PRO A 12 34.04 -18.77 20.33
CA PRO A 12 33.40 -17.64 21.02
C PRO A 12 32.10 -17.19 20.32
N LEU A 13 32.02 -17.30 18.99
CA LEU A 13 30.80 -16.99 18.22
C LEU A 13 29.65 -17.94 18.57
N TRP A 14 29.91 -19.23 18.78
CA TRP A 14 28.86 -20.19 19.15
C TRP A 14 28.29 -19.91 20.55
N ARG A 15 29.14 -19.48 21.49
CA ARG A 15 28.69 -19.00 22.81
C ARG A 15 27.82 -17.75 22.67
N MET A 16 28.23 -16.78 21.85
CA MET A 16 27.44 -15.58 21.60
C MET A 16 26.08 -15.90 21.01
N CYS A 17 26.00 -16.81 20.04
CA CYS A 17 24.71 -17.26 19.50
C CYS A 17 23.83 -17.89 20.59
N LEU A 18 24.38 -18.73 21.46
CA LEU A 18 23.63 -19.30 22.59
C LEU A 18 23.13 -18.23 23.57
N TYR A 19 23.96 -17.24 23.89
CA TYR A 19 23.54 -16.13 24.75
C TYR A 19 22.46 -15.25 24.11
N LEU A 20 22.49 -15.10 22.78
CA LEU A 20 21.50 -14.33 22.02
C LEU A 20 20.16 -15.06 21.86
N ILE A 21 20.10 -16.38 21.96
CA ILE A 21 18.82 -17.12 21.91
C ILE A 21 17.85 -16.61 22.99
N VAL A 22 18.33 -16.37 24.21
CA VAL A 22 17.48 -15.94 25.33
C VAL A 22 16.77 -14.59 25.06
N PRO A 23 17.47 -13.49 24.70
CA PRO A 23 16.81 -12.23 24.39
C PRO A 23 15.97 -12.29 23.12
N PHE A 24 16.37 -13.05 22.07
CA PHE A 24 15.53 -13.18 20.87
C PHE A 24 14.26 -13.99 21.14
N VAL A 25 14.32 -15.01 22.00
CA VAL A 25 13.11 -15.73 22.44
C VAL A 25 12.20 -14.81 23.24
N ALA A 26 12.74 -14.00 24.16
CA ALA A 26 11.95 -13.00 24.89
C ALA A 26 11.30 -11.98 23.93
N LEU A 27 12.07 -11.45 22.98
CA LEU A 27 11.56 -10.56 21.93
C LEU A 27 10.51 -11.23 21.05
N THR A 28 10.59 -12.54 20.80
CA THR A 28 9.57 -13.26 20.03
C THR A 28 8.22 -13.32 20.76
N PHE A 29 8.23 -13.34 22.10
CA PHE A 29 6.98 -13.29 22.89
C PHE A 29 6.40 -11.88 22.99
N VAL A 30 7.26 -10.85 22.97
CA VAL A 30 6.83 -9.44 22.96
C VAL A 30 6.41 -9.01 21.56
N PHE A 31 7.12 -9.42 20.51
CA PHE A 31 6.90 -9.08 19.11
C PHE A 31 6.85 -10.36 18.24
N PRO A 32 5.74 -11.11 18.28
CA PRO A 32 5.66 -12.38 17.55
C PRO A 32 5.66 -12.16 16.03
N PRO A 33 6.52 -12.86 15.26
CA PRO A 33 6.48 -12.83 13.80
C PRO A 33 5.13 -13.31 13.26
N ALA A 34 4.63 -12.67 12.20
CA ALA A 34 3.29 -12.94 11.64
C ALA A 34 3.08 -14.39 11.17
N TYR A 35 4.13 -15.08 10.71
CA TYR A 35 4.02 -16.51 10.33
C TYR A 35 3.77 -17.41 11.55
N LEU A 36 4.25 -17.01 12.73
CA LEU A 36 4.17 -17.77 13.97
C LEU A 36 2.78 -17.64 14.61
N THR A 37 2.19 -16.45 14.53
CA THR A 37 0.82 -16.19 15.01
C THR A 37 -0.24 -16.89 14.15
N ARG A 38 -0.01 -17.06 12.84
CA ARG A 38 -0.88 -17.85 11.96
C ARG A 38 -0.88 -19.34 12.29
N ARG A 39 0.28 -19.92 12.68
CA ARG A 39 0.37 -21.34 13.06
C ARG A 39 -0.05 -21.61 14.51
N LEU A 40 0.09 -20.62 15.39
CA LEU A 40 -0.19 -20.74 16.82
C LEU A 40 -0.99 -19.52 17.31
N PRO A 41 -2.34 -19.50 17.16
CA PRO A 41 -3.16 -18.35 17.52
C PRO A 41 -3.11 -18.01 19.03
N ARG A 42 -2.73 -18.98 19.88
CA ARG A 42 -2.49 -18.74 21.32
C ARG A 42 -1.31 -17.81 21.61
N MET A 43 -0.33 -17.68 20.71
CA MET A 43 0.76 -16.71 20.90
C MET A 43 0.28 -15.27 20.80
N ALA A 44 -0.69 -14.99 19.92
CA ALA A 44 -1.25 -13.65 19.78
C ALA A 44 -1.91 -13.19 21.10
N GLN A 45 -2.59 -14.10 21.80
CA GLN A 45 -3.21 -13.84 23.12
C GLN A 45 -2.18 -13.58 24.22
N ILE A 46 -1.03 -14.26 24.17
CA ILE A 46 0.06 -14.06 25.13
C ILE A 46 0.73 -12.71 24.88
N ALA A 47 0.99 -12.37 23.61
CA ALA A 47 1.57 -11.09 23.23
C ALA A 47 0.67 -9.93 23.67
N THR A 48 -0.64 -9.98 23.40
CA THR A 48 -1.57 -8.90 23.83
C THR A 48 -1.63 -8.76 25.35
N ALA A 49 -1.61 -9.86 26.09
CA ALA A 49 -1.54 -9.83 27.56
C ALA A 49 -0.24 -9.19 28.08
N ILE A 50 0.88 -9.42 27.40
CA ILE A 50 2.18 -8.80 27.72
C ILE A 50 2.16 -7.30 27.41
N HIS A 51 1.64 -6.88 26.26
CA HIS A 51 1.52 -5.46 25.90
C HIS A 51 0.66 -4.68 26.90
N ASN A 52 -0.48 -5.26 27.32
CA ASN A 52 -1.36 -4.67 28.33
C ASN A 52 -0.66 -4.51 29.70
N ARG A 53 0.24 -5.43 30.08
CA ARG A 53 1.00 -5.34 31.34
C ARG A 53 2.20 -4.40 31.27
N LEU A 54 2.77 -4.21 30.09
CA LEU A 54 3.90 -3.31 29.86
C LEU A 54 3.47 -1.86 29.61
N GLY A 55 2.16 -1.57 29.63
CA GLY A 55 1.64 -0.24 29.33
C GLY A 55 1.92 0.21 27.89
N MET A 56 2.25 -0.73 27.00
CA MET A 56 2.38 -0.50 25.56
C MET A 56 0.99 -0.52 24.91
N GLN A 57 0.04 0.17 25.54
CA GLN A 57 -1.20 0.57 24.90
C GLN A 57 -0.87 1.87 24.19
N ASP A 58 -1.15 1.93 22.89
CA ASP A 58 -1.19 3.20 22.18
C ASP A 58 -2.18 4.09 22.94
N THR A 59 -1.65 5.04 23.70
CA THR A 59 -2.47 6.04 24.38
C THR A 59 -3.25 6.77 23.28
N PRO A 60 -4.59 6.76 23.30
CA PRO A 60 -5.34 7.62 22.41
C PRO A 60 -4.88 9.05 22.69
N ALA A 61 -4.41 9.74 21.65
CA ALA A 61 -4.07 11.16 21.76
C ALA A 61 -5.29 11.93 22.28
N ASP A 62 -5.07 12.85 23.22
CA ASP A 62 -6.10 13.67 23.84
C ASP A 62 -7.04 14.28 22.79
N ALA A 63 -8.32 13.97 22.95
CA ALA A 63 -9.41 14.25 22.01
C ALA A 63 -9.91 15.70 22.04
N ASP A 64 -9.03 16.70 22.17
CA ASP A 64 -9.47 18.11 22.31
C ASP A 64 -8.99 19.08 21.22
N GLN A 65 -8.29 18.63 20.17
CA GLN A 65 -7.99 19.50 19.02
C GLN A 65 -7.96 18.75 17.67
N ALA A 66 -9.12 18.41 17.11
CA ALA A 66 -9.34 18.40 15.66
C ALA A 66 -10.82 18.18 15.36
N GLY A 67 -11.48 19.16 14.74
CA GLY A 67 -12.87 19.05 14.30
C GLY A 67 -13.01 18.09 13.11
N GLY A 68 -13.83 17.07 13.29
CA GLY A 68 -14.37 16.19 12.24
C GLY A 68 -15.75 15.73 12.70
N GLY A 69 -16.74 15.74 11.81
CA GLY A 69 -18.12 15.42 12.12
C GLY A 69 -18.30 13.95 12.55
N PRO A 70 -19.49 13.58 13.03
CA PRO A 70 -19.76 12.23 13.51
C PRO A 70 -19.69 11.25 12.32
N GLY A 71 -18.59 10.50 12.25
CA GLY A 71 -18.28 9.55 11.17
C GLY A 71 -16.87 9.70 10.59
N ASP A 72 -16.16 10.79 10.91
CA ASP A 72 -14.84 11.06 10.36
C ASP A 72 -13.75 10.32 11.16
N GLY A 73 -13.08 9.39 10.48
CA GLY A 73 -11.90 8.72 11.02
C GLY A 73 -10.81 9.71 11.47
N VAL A 74 -9.89 9.25 12.30
CA VAL A 74 -8.76 10.05 12.76
C VAL A 74 -7.80 10.27 11.60
N VAL A 75 -7.66 11.52 11.14
CA VAL A 75 -6.72 11.91 10.09
C VAL A 75 -5.44 12.47 10.72
N THR A 76 -4.30 11.90 10.36
CA THR A 76 -2.97 12.36 10.75
C THR A 76 -2.20 12.81 9.52
N VAL A 77 -1.70 14.05 9.53
CA VAL A 77 -0.79 14.55 8.49
C VAL A 77 0.62 14.09 8.81
N MET A 78 1.28 13.51 7.81
CA MET A 78 2.62 12.94 7.94
C MET A 78 3.65 13.85 7.27
N PRO A 79 4.85 14.02 7.84
CA PRO A 79 5.91 14.78 7.19
C PRO A 79 6.40 14.05 5.94
N VAL A 80 6.60 14.80 4.85
CA VAL A 80 7.12 14.26 3.56
C VAL A 80 8.62 13.90 3.65
N THR A 81 9.26 14.07 4.81
CA THR A 81 10.69 13.78 5.00
C THR A 81 11.02 12.29 4.90
N ASP A 82 10.05 11.42 5.18
CA ASP A 82 10.28 9.98 5.17
C ASP A 82 10.35 9.44 3.73
N ARG A 83 11.29 8.51 3.52
CA ARG A 83 11.58 7.92 2.20
C ARG A 83 11.27 6.44 2.22
N LEU A 84 10.14 6.09 1.63
CA LEU A 84 9.63 4.72 1.54
C LEU A 84 9.97 4.13 0.18
N THR A 85 10.53 2.93 0.16
CA THR A 85 10.90 2.22 -1.07
C THR A 85 10.61 0.73 -0.93
N LYS A 86 10.45 0.04 -2.08
CA LYS A 86 10.27 -1.42 -2.20
C LYS A 86 8.98 -1.96 -1.57
N ALA A 87 8.85 -1.90 -0.25
CA ALA A 87 7.66 -2.37 0.47
C ALA A 87 7.62 -1.76 1.88
N ILE A 88 6.42 -1.62 2.43
CA ILE A 88 6.18 -1.13 3.79
C ILE A 88 5.24 -2.06 4.55
N PRO A 89 5.32 -2.10 5.89
CA PRO A 89 4.27 -2.71 6.69
C PRO A 89 2.97 -1.89 6.55
N PHE A 90 1.83 -2.57 6.35
CA PHE A 90 0.54 -1.91 6.17
C PHE A 90 -0.58 -2.85 6.64
N ALA A 91 -1.46 -2.39 7.55
CA ALA A 91 -2.62 -3.14 8.06
C ALA A 91 -2.31 -4.60 8.47
N GLY A 92 -1.16 -4.84 9.12
CA GLY A 92 -0.72 -6.19 9.52
C GLY A 92 -0.19 -7.07 8.39
N ARG A 93 0.03 -6.49 7.21
CA ARG A 93 0.50 -7.11 5.96
C ARG A 93 1.68 -6.34 5.38
N ILE A 94 2.07 -6.70 4.16
CA ILE A 94 3.14 -6.02 3.42
C ILE A 94 2.52 -5.34 2.20
N LEU A 95 2.68 -4.02 2.10
CA LEU A 95 2.34 -3.27 0.91
C LEU A 95 3.59 -3.10 0.04
N PRO A 96 3.71 -3.81 -1.10
CA PRO A 96 4.74 -3.52 -2.09
C PRO A 96 4.50 -2.15 -2.70
N LEU A 97 5.59 -1.41 -2.92
CA LEU A 97 5.57 -0.09 -3.53
C LEU A 97 6.11 -0.15 -4.95
N PRO A 98 5.51 0.56 -5.91
CA PRO A 98 6.10 0.77 -7.23
C PRO A 98 7.48 1.45 -7.11
N ALA A 99 8.27 1.37 -8.16
CA ALA A 99 9.63 1.89 -8.20
C ALA A 99 9.69 3.39 -7.92
N GLY A 100 10.76 3.83 -7.26
CA GLY A 100 10.95 5.22 -6.85
C GLY A 100 10.83 5.42 -5.34
N VAL A 101 10.92 6.67 -4.93
CA VAL A 101 10.83 7.09 -3.53
C VAL A 101 9.43 7.63 -3.28
N TRP A 102 8.74 7.02 -2.31
CA TRP A 102 7.40 7.42 -1.89
C TRP A 102 7.49 8.11 -0.53
N HIS A 103 6.70 9.15 -0.36
CA HIS A 103 6.65 9.96 0.85
C HIS A 103 5.25 9.87 1.46
N PRO A 104 5.10 9.62 2.77
CA PRO A 104 3.79 9.64 3.40
C PRO A 104 3.25 11.06 3.40
N LEU A 105 1.93 11.19 3.20
CA LEU A 105 1.24 12.48 3.18
C LEU A 105 0.19 12.54 4.29
N ILE A 106 -0.71 11.55 4.31
CA ILE A 106 -1.76 11.44 5.33
C ILE A 106 -1.98 9.97 5.70
N ASN A 107 -2.37 9.75 6.94
CA ASN A 107 -2.82 8.47 7.46
C ASN A 107 -4.22 8.65 8.06
N ILE A 108 -5.12 7.70 7.82
CA ILE A 108 -6.52 7.77 8.25
C ILE A 108 -6.89 6.47 8.95
N ILE A 109 -7.48 6.56 10.13
CA ILE A 109 -8.03 5.41 10.85
C ILE A 109 -9.54 5.59 10.94
N ALA A 110 -10.30 4.72 10.28
CA ALA A 110 -11.75 4.83 10.13
C ALA A 110 -12.49 3.59 10.70
N GLY A 111 -13.81 3.78 10.90
CA GLY A 111 -14.71 2.79 11.48
C GLY A 111 -14.92 2.98 12.99
N PRO A 112 -15.99 2.44 13.60
CA PRO A 112 -16.34 2.73 15.00
C PRO A 112 -15.27 2.28 16.00
N HIS A 113 -14.38 1.36 15.60
CA HIS A 113 -13.28 0.85 16.41
C HIS A 113 -11.91 1.01 15.73
N GLY A 114 -11.80 1.80 14.66
CA GLY A 114 -10.56 1.96 13.91
C GLY A 114 -10.16 0.73 13.09
N GLU A 115 -11.15 -0.02 12.60
CA GLU A 115 -10.95 -1.25 11.83
C GLU A 115 -10.32 -1.05 10.44
N VAL A 116 -10.33 0.17 9.90
CA VAL A 116 -9.80 0.48 8.57
C VAL A 116 -8.64 1.47 8.71
N LEU A 117 -7.51 1.11 8.12
CA LEU A 117 -6.33 1.96 7.99
C LEU A 117 -6.18 2.41 6.54
N GLU A 118 -6.05 3.71 6.30
CA GLU A 118 -5.70 4.25 5.00
C GLU A 118 -4.39 5.04 5.03
N ASN A 119 -3.45 4.69 4.15
CA ASN A 119 -2.21 5.42 3.96
C ASN A 119 -2.17 6.07 2.59
N VAL A 120 -1.89 7.37 2.57
CA VAL A 120 -1.70 8.12 1.34
C VAL A 120 -0.23 8.46 1.17
N LEU A 121 0.34 8.01 0.07
CA LEU A 121 1.74 8.20 -0.28
C LEU A 121 1.84 9.00 -1.57
N VAL A 122 2.83 9.87 -1.68
CA VAL A 122 3.10 10.66 -2.88
C VAL A 122 4.49 10.36 -3.42
N ARG A 123 4.62 10.30 -4.74
CA ARG A 123 5.88 10.29 -5.46
C ARG A 123 5.97 11.58 -6.28
N VAL A 124 7.10 12.26 -6.18
CA VAL A 124 7.31 13.60 -6.75
C VAL A 124 8.61 13.64 -7.55
N GLN A 125 8.60 14.40 -8.65
CA GLN A 125 9.76 14.68 -9.49
C GLN A 125 9.63 16.10 -10.07
N GLY A 126 10.67 16.91 -9.94
CA GLY A 126 10.68 18.33 -10.32
C GLY A 126 9.54 19.15 -9.72
N HIS A 127 9.19 18.95 -8.44
CA HIS A 127 8.02 19.54 -7.78
C HIS A 127 6.65 19.16 -8.39
N ILE A 128 6.60 18.16 -9.28
CA ILE A 128 5.37 17.67 -9.89
C ILE A 128 5.08 16.28 -9.32
N VAL A 129 3.83 16.05 -8.93
CA VAL A 129 3.39 14.72 -8.50
C VAL A 129 3.44 13.77 -9.69
N THR A 130 4.24 12.70 -9.60
CA THR A 130 4.33 11.64 -10.61
C THR A 130 3.50 10.42 -10.24
N GLY A 131 3.23 10.23 -8.95
CA GLY A 131 2.34 9.19 -8.46
C GLY A 131 1.71 9.54 -7.12
N LEU A 132 0.51 9.01 -6.87
CA LEU A 132 -0.18 9.05 -5.59
C LEU A 132 -0.71 7.65 -5.30
N ILE A 133 -0.52 7.14 -4.10
CA ILE A 133 -1.09 5.86 -3.65
C ILE A 133 -2.06 6.17 -2.53
N ILE A 134 -3.26 5.58 -2.60
CA ILE A 134 -4.19 5.47 -1.49
C ILE A 134 -4.33 3.98 -1.23
N ALA A 135 -3.72 3.51 -0.15
CA ALA A 135 -3.81 2.15 0.33
C ALA A 135 -4.82 2.11 1.47
N SER A 136 -5.89 1.32 1.36
CA SER A 136 -6.90 1.13 2.39
C SER A 136 -6.95 -0.35 2.76
N GLY A 137 -6.97 -0.69 4.04
CA GLY A 137 -6.90 -2.07 4.49
C GLY A 137 -7.50 -2.25 5.86
N THR A 138 -8.11 -3.42 6.08
CA THR A 138 -8.73 -3.75 7.37
C THR A 138 -7.65 -4.22 8.37
N THR A 139 -7.55 -3.57 9.52
CA THR A 139 -6.68 -3.98 10.64
C THR A 139 -7.31 -5.08 11.50
N GLN A 140 -8.63 -5.20 11.44
CA GLN A 140 -9.44 -6.26 12.03
C GLN A 140 -10.59 -6.63 11.08
N PRO A 141 -11.14 -7.86 11.17
CA PRO A 141 -12.24 -8.27 10.30
C PRO A 141 -13.45 -7.32 10.39
N VAL A 142 -14.04 -7.01 9.24
CA VAL A 142 -15.23 -6.14 9.12
C VAL A 142 -16.41 -6.91 8.54
N PRO A 143 -17.67 -6.53 8.81
CA PRO A 143 -18.83 -7.21 8.26
C PRO A 143 -18.80 -7.25 6.73
N ALA A 144 -19.10 -8.41 6.10
CA ALA A 144 -19.11 -8.53 4.64
C ALA A 144 -20.04 -7.53 3.94
N ALA A 145 -21.13 -7.12 4.59
CA ALA A 145 -22.08 -6.13 4.10
C ALA A 145 -21.48 -4.72 3.95
N ALA A 146 -20.31 -4.45 4.54
CA ALA A 146 -19.57 -3.20 4.36
C ALA A 146 -18.75 -3.16 3.05
N ASN A 147 -18.77 -4.24 2.25
CA ASN A 147 -18.00 -4.38 1.01
C ASN A 147 -18.78 -4.32 -0.34
N PRO A 148 -19.87 -3.55 -0.49
CA PRO A 148 -20.69 -3.60 -1.72
C PRO A 148 -20.06 -2.86 -2.93
N ALA A 149 -19.05 -2.00 -2.73
CA ALA A 149 -18.54 -1.11 -3.79
C ALA A 149 -17.51 -1.74 -4.75
N MET A 150 -17.07 -2.98 -4.50
CA MET A 150 -15.96 -3.59 -5.26
C MET A 150 -16.37 -4.17 -6.62
N ASP A 151 -17.51 -4.87 -6.68
CA ASP A 151 -17.99 -5.53 -7.91
C ASP A 151 -18.35 -4.48 -8.96
N GLU A 152 -19.06 -3.42 -8.57
CA GLU A 152 -19.51 -2.36 -9.47
C GLU A 152 -18.35 -1.63 -10.19
N GLU A 153 -17.26 -1.32 -9.48
CA GLU A 153 -16.15 -0.58 -10.09
C GLU A 153 -15.38 -1.40 -11.13
N CYS A 154 -15.22 -2.71 -10.90
CA CYS A 154 -14.52 -3.59 -11.84
C CYS A 154 -15.34 -3.89 -13.10
N HIS A 155 -16.67 -3.69 -13.05
CA HIS A 155 -17.58 -3.80 -14.18
C HIS A 155 -17.87 -2.48 -14.92
N ASP A 156 -17.24 -1.37 -14.53
CA ASP A 156 -17.45 -0.05 -15.14
C ASP A 156 -16.90 0.03 -16.58
N ASP A 157 -17.75 0.37 -17.55
CA ASP A 157 -17.41 0.52 -18.97
C ASP A 157 -16.35 1.60 -19.24
N ARG A 158 -16.09 2.51 -18.29
CA ARG A 158 -15.03 3.52 -18.42
C ARG A 158 -13.63 2.92 -18.21
N ASN A 159 -13.52 1.71 -17.65
CA ASN A 159 -12.24 1.04 -17.46
C ASN A 159 -11.56 0.76 -18.81
N TYR A 160 -10.29 1.13 -18.97
CA TYR A 160 -9.51 0.74 -20.14
C TYR A 160 -9.28 -0.77 -20.15
N MET A 161 -9.02 -1.32 -18.97
CA MET A 161 -8.93 -2.75 -18.72
C MET A 161 -9.42 -3.03 -17.31
N ALA A 162 -10.11 -4.14 -17.14
CA ALA A 162 -10.43 -4.71 -15.84
C ALA A 162 -10.24 -6.23 -15.92
N HIS A 163 -9.88 -6.82 -14.79
CA HIS A 163 -9.74 -8.25 -14.64
C HIS A 163 -10.27 -8.68 -13.29
N ILE A 164 -11.07 -9.74 -13.29
CA ILE A 164 -11.70 -10.29 -12.12
C ILE A 164 -11.11 -11.69 -11.96
N ALA A 165 -10.23 -11.85 -10.97
CA ALA A 165 -9.55 -13.12 -10.71
C ALA A 165 -10.47 -14.08 -9.94
N THR A 166 -11.19 -13.56 -8.93
CA THR A 166 -12.21 -14.30 -8.18
C THR A 166 -13.43 -13.41 -7.97
N ASN A 167 -14.64 -13.92 -8.22
CA ASN A 167 -15.90 -13.22 -7.94
C ASN A 167 -16.90 -14.10 -7.17
N HIS A 168 -16.45 -14.73 -6.08
CA HIS A 168 -17.31 -15.59 -5.26
C HIS A 168 -17.37 -15.03 -3.84
N PRO A 169 -18.36 -14.18 -3.51
CA PRO A 169 -18.51 -13.62 -2.18
C PRO A 169 -18.41 -14.71 -1.10
N PRO A 170 -17.64 -14.48 -0.03
CA PRO A 170 -16.98 -13.23 0.36
C PRO A 170 -15.57 -13.01 -0.24
N MET A 171 -15.07 -13.95 -1.04
CA MET A 171 -13.76 -13.87 -1.68
C MET A 171 -13.85 -13.18 -3.04
N MET A 172 -13.24 -12.01 -3.14
CA MET A 172 -13.20 -11.26 -4.39
C MET A 172 -11.81 -10.70 -4.62
N GLU A 173 -11.33 -10.81 -5.85
CA GLU A 173 -10.11 -10.15 -6.28
C GLU A 173 -10.31 -9.60 -7.68
N CYS A 174 -10.12 -8.29 -7.83
CA CYS A 174 -10.15 -7.65 -9.13
C CYS A 174 -9.18 -6.47 -9.21
N TRP A 175 -8.80 -6.13 -10.43
CA TRP A 175 -8.07 -4.90 -10.70
C TRP A 175 -8.57 -4.23 -11.97
N LEU A 176 -8.34 -2.93 -12.06
CA LEU A 176 -8.75 -2.10 -13.19
C LEU A 176 -7.76 -0.97 -13.45
N THR A 177 -7.83 -0.41 -14.65
CA THR A 177 -7.17 0.84 -15.04
C THR A 177 -8.17 1.79 -15.70
N ARG A 178 -8.13 3.09 -15.38
CA ARG A 178 -8.99 4.10 -16.01
C ARG A 178 -8.47 5.53 -15.88
N LEU A 179 -9.00 6.45 -16.69
CA LEU A 179 -8.91 7.88 -16.41
C LEU A 179 -9.70 8.23 -15.15
N ILE A 180 -9.20 9.15 -14.35
CA ILE A 180 -9.94 9.71 -13.22
C ILE A 180 -9.86 11.24 -13.27
N ASP A 181 -10.94 11.89 -12.86
CA ASP A 181 -10.92 13.30 -12.51
C ASP A 181 -10.16 13.45 -11.18
N PRO A 182 -9.07 14.25 -11.11
CA PRO A 182 -8.37 14.50 -9.86
C PRO A 182 -9.30 14.97 -8.72
N ALA A 183 -10.39 15.68 -9.00
CA ALA A 183 -11.35 16.11 -7.98
C ALA A 183 -12.16 14.96 -7.37
N ALA A 184 -12.28 13.83 -8.08
CA ALA A 184 -12.99 12.63 -7.64
C ALA A 184 -12.11 11.65 -6.85
N ILE A 185 -10.85 11.98 -6.60
CA ILE A 185 -9.96 11.18 -5.76
C ILE A 185 -10.41 11.33 -4.29
N GLY A 186 -10.42 10.23 -3.54
CA GLY A 186 -10.76 10.24 -2.12
C GLY A 186 -9.86 11.17 -1.32
N HIS A 187 -10.42 11.88 -0.33
CA HIS A 187 -9.69 12.78 0.57
C HIS A 187 -8.99 13.97 -0.10
N MET A 188 -9.36 14.32 -1.33
CA MET A 188 -8.74 15.45 -2.05
C MET A 188 -8.88 16.80 -1.37
N GLY A 189 -9.91 16.99 -0.54
CA GLY A 189 -10.06 18.17 0.31
C GLY A 189 -8.91 18.36 1.30
N ILE A 190 -8.18 17.30 1.64
CA ILE A 190 -7.04 17.30 2.56
C ILE A 190 -5.71 17.13 1.79
N ILE A 191 -5.68 16.23 0.80
CA ILE A 191 -4.49 15.95 -0.02
C ILE A 191 -4.02 17.20 -0.78
N ALA A 192 -4.93 17.92 -1.46
CA ALA A 192 -4.53 19.05 -2.30
C ALA A 192 -3.93 20.22 -1.49
N PRO A 193 -4.50 20.63 -0.34
CA PRO A 193 -3.86 21.61 0.54
C PRO A 193 -2.47 21.18 1.00
N GLN A 194 -2.29 19.91 1.41
CA GLN A 194 -0.99 19.43 1.88
C GLN A 194 0.06 19.47 0.78
N LEU A 195 -0.26 18.95 -0.41
CA LEU A 195 0.64 19.03 -1.57
C LEU A 195 1.05 20.47 -1.89
N LYS A 196 0.08 21.41 -1.80
CA LYS A 196 0.35 22.83 -2.03
C LYS A 196 1.26 23.44 -0.97
N GLN A 197 1.12 23.07 0.30
CA GLN A 197 2.01 23.53 1.38
C GLN A 197 3.45 23.06 1.17
N GLU A 198 3.63 21.83 0.70
CA GLU A 198 4.94 21.23 0.38
C GLU A 198 5.52 21.72 -0.96
N GLY A 199 4.80 22.61 -1.68
CA GLY A 199 5.23 23.17 -2.95
C GLY A 199 5.15 22.19 -4.13
N PHE A 200 4.32 21.14 -4.02
CA PHE A 200 4.10 20.17 -5.09
C PHE A 200 2.86 20.50 -5.93
N VAL A 201 2.99 20.28 -7.23
CA VAL A 201 1.93 20.51 -8.21
C VAL A 201 1.23 19.20 -8.56
N LEU A 202 -0.08 19.14 -8.33
CA LEU A 202 -0.93 18.06 -8.80
C LEU A 202 -1.16 18.21 -10.31
N PRO A 203 -0.95 17.16 -11.12
CA PRO A 203 -1.19 17.21 -12.55
C PRO A 203 -2.69 17.29 -12.88
N PRO A 204 -3.05 17.87 -14.05
CA PRO A 204 -4.45 17.97 -14.49
C PRO A 204 -5.03 16.63 -14.95
N VAL A 205 -4.18 15.63 -15.21
CA VAL A 205 -4.56 14.30 -15.66
C VAL A 205 -3.87 13.28 -14.76
N LEU A 206 -4.67 12.34 -14.26
CA LEU A 206 -4.19 11.16 -13.54
C LEU A 206 -4.88 9.92 -14.11
N LEU A 207 -4.13 8.85 -14.28
CA LEU A 207 -4.69 7.53 -14.56
C LEU A 207 -4.67 6.70 -13.29
N ARG A 208 -5.79 6.06 -12.98
CA ARG A 208 -6.00 5.23 -11.81
C ARG A 208 -5.77 3.76 -12.16
N ALA A 209 -4.88 3.09 -11.45
CA ALA A 209 -4.79 1.64 -11.34
C ALA A 209 -5.31 1.24 -9.95
N LYS A 210 -6.31 0.39 -9.88
CA LYS A 210 -6.88 -0.06 -8.60
C LYS A 210 -6.78 -1.58 -8.54
N TRP A 211 -6.32 -2.11 -7.42
CA TRP A 211 -6.42 -3.52 -7.07
C TRP A 211 -7.19 -3.62 -5.77
N VAL A 212 -8.08 -4.60 -5.70
CA VAL A 212 -8.84 -4.85 -4.50
C VAL A 212 -8.94 -6.34 -4.26
N ASN A 213 -8.78 -6.74 -3.01
CA ASN A 213 -8.88 -8.11 -2.57
C ASN A 213 -9.62 -8.22 -1.24
N SER A 214 -10.50 -9.20 -1.13
CA SER A 214 -11.17 -9.57 0.10
C SER A 214 -11.12 -11.08 0.32
N THR A 215 -10.91 -11.48 1.57
CA THR A 215 -10.95 -12.88 1.97
C THR A 215 -11.89 -13.08 3.16
N PRO A 216 -12.57 -14.23 3.26
CA PRO A 216 -13.41 -14.55 4.42
C PRO A 216 -12.63 -14.51 5.74
N ALA A 217 -13.30 -14.03 6.77
CA ALA A 217 -12.91 -14.13 8.18
C ALA A 217 -14.00 -14.88 8.97
N THR A 218 -13.85 -14.98 10.30
CA THR A 218 -14.84 -15.62 11.18
C THR A 218 -16.14 -14.81 11.25
N ASP A 219 -17.27 -15.48 11.46
CA ASP A 219 -18.58 -14.88 11.75
C ASP A 219 -19.06 -13.89 10.66
N ASP A 220 -19.07 -14.31 9.39
CA ASP A 220 -19.50 -13.52 8.22
C ASP A 220 -18.75 -12.19 8.02
N ASN A 221 -17.57 -12.07 8.61
CA ASN A 221 -16.67 -10.95 8.39
C ASN A 221 -15.71 -11.23 7.23
N ILE A 222 -15.03 -10.19 6.78
CA ILE A 222 -13.98 -10.24 5.77
C ILE A 222 -12.75 -9.47 6.22
N ASN A 223 -11.61 -9.83 5.66
CA ASN A 223 -10.45 -8.95 5.65
C ASN A 223 -10.27 -8.41 4.23
N GLY A 224 -10.20 -7.09 4.10
CA GLY A 224 -10.14 -6.38 2.82
C GLY A 224 -8.85 -5.58 2.65
N GLU A 225 -8.48 -5.33 1.40
CA GLU A 225 -7.47 -4.35 1.02
C GLU A 225 -7.79 -3.78 -0.36
N ALA A 226 -7.69 -2.46 -0.48
CA ALA A 226 -7.82 -1.72 -1.72
C ALA A 226 -6.59 -0.85 -1.91
N ILE A 227 -5.81 -1.11 -2.96
CA ILE A 227 -4.65 -0.32 -3.32
C ILE A 227 -4.98 0.45 -4.60
N THR A 228 -5.09 1.77 -4.47
CA THR A 228 -5.35 2.67 -5.60
C THR A 228 -4.11 3.50 -5.88
N ILE A 229 -3.59 3.38 -7.11
CA ILE A 229 -2.37 4.03 -7.57
C ILE A 229 -2.76 4.98 -8.70
N TYR A 230 -2.49 6.27 -8.53
CA TYR A 230 -2.69 7.29 -9.53
C TYR A 230 -1.34 7.64 -10.14
N LEU A 231 -1.24 7.56 -11.46
CA LEU A 231 -0.02 7.86 -12.21
C LEU A 231 -0.23 9.10 -13.05
N ASN A 232 0.77 10.00 -13.05
CA ASN A 232 0.78 11.18 -13.89
C ASN A 232 1.32 10.82 -15.28
N PRO A 233 0.47 10.79 -16.31
CA PRO A 233 0.94 10.42 -17.62
C PRO A 233 1.53 11.60 -18.37
N VAL A 234 1.36 12.86 -17.93
CA VAL A 234 1.75 14.09 -18.64
C VAL A 234 3.04 14.73 -18.11
N ASN A 235 3.81 14.00 -17.29
CA ASN A 235 5.15 14.43 -16.89
C ASN A 235 6.26 13.89 -17.81
N LEU A 236 5.91 13.05 -18.79
CA LEU A 236 6.86 12.48 -19.74
C LEU A 236 6.96 13.38 -20.98
N ASN A 237 8.15 13.44 -21.58
CA ASN A 237 8.40 14.29 -22.76
C ASN A 237 7.36 14.07 -23.88
N ASP A 238 7.01 12.81 -24.15
CA ASP A 238 6.15 12.43 -25.28
C ASP A 238 4.66 12.76 -25.05
N THR A 239 4.26 13.03 -23.81
CA THR A 239 2.86 13.21 -23.39
C THR A 239 2.63 14.55 -22.67
N LYS A 240 3.68 15.36 -22.48
CA LYS A 240 3.63 16.64 -21.75
C LYS A 240 2.63 17.64 -22.32
N ILE A 241 2.32 17.53 -23.62
CA ILE A 241 1.35 18.36 -24.34
C ILE A 241 -0.09 17.86 -24.19
N LEU A 242 -0.30 16.60 -23.78
CA LEU A 242 -1.60 15.93 -23.70
C LEU A 242 -2.30 16.22 -22.36
N ARG A 243 -2.41 17.49 -21.99
CA ARG A 243 -2.89 17.91 -20.66
C ARG A 243 -4.41 17.94 -20.52
N SER A 244 -5.16 17.84 -21.62
CA SER A 244 -6.62 17.73 -21.56
C SER A 244 -7.03 16.29 -21.24
N PRO A 245 -7.95 16.06 -20.28
CA PRO A 245 -8.56 14.74 -20.06
C PRO A 245 -9.18 14.12 -21.32
N ASP A 246 -9.64 14.92 -22.27
CA ASP A 246 -10.25 14.45 -23.52
C ASP A 246 -9.30 13.60 -24.37
N PHE A 247 -7.99 13.82 -24.27
CA PHE A 247 -6.99 13.01 -24.97
C PHE A 247 -6.85 11.60 -24.39
N TRP A 248 -7.36 11.39 -23.18
CA TRP A 248 -7.24 10.16 -22.42
C TRP A 248 -8.55 9.37 -22.36
N THR A 249 -9.66 9.86 -22.91
CA THR A 249 -10.87 9.04 -23.06
C THR A 249 -10.64 7.89 -24.05
N LYS A 250 -11.44 6.83 -24.01
CA LYS A 250 -11.29 5.69 -24.94
C LYS A 250 -11.32 6.14 -26.40
N GLU A 251 -12.16 7.13 -26.70
CA GLU A 251 -12.29 7.76 -28.00
C GLU A 251 -11.06 8.61 -28.35
N GLY A 252 -10.55 9.38 -27.38
CA GLY A 252 -9.36 10.21 -27.53
C GLY A 252 -8.09 9.39 -27.79
N LEU A 253 -7.95 8.22 -27.15
CA LEU A 253 -6.79 7.34 -27.30
C LEU A 253 -6.57 6.90 -28.76
N ALA A 254 -7.63 6.72 -29.55
CA ALA A 254 -7.53 6.33 -30.95
C ALA A 254 -6.80 7.38 -31.80
N GLN A 255 -6.83 8.64 -31.39
CA GLN A 255 -6.23 9.76 -32.11
C GLN A 255 -4.87 10.18 -31.52
N GLN A 256 -4.49 9.63 -30.36
CA GLN A 256 -3.31 10.04 -29.60
C GLN A 256 -2.39 8.82 -29.33
N PRO A 257 -1.48 8.48 -30.26
CA PRO A 257 -0.62 7.29 -30.13
C PRO A 257 0.19 7.25 -28.82
N ALA A 258 0.75 8.39 -28.41
CA ALA A 258 1.52 8.48 -27.17
C ALA A 258 0.67 8.20 -25.91
N ALA A 259 -0.59 8.66 -25.90
CA ALA A 259 -1.54 8.40 -24.81
C ALA A 259 -1.92 6.92 -24.78
N ASN A 260 -2.24 6.36 -25.95
CA ASN A 260 -2.58 4.95 -26.12
C ASN A 260 -1.44 4.04 -25.66
N ASP A 261 -0.20 4.36 -26.02
CA ASP A 261 0.97 3.59 -25.61
C ASP A 261 1.21 3.67 -24.11
N PHE A 262 0.98 4.82 -23.48
CA PHE A 262 1.03 4.93 -22.02
C PHE A 262 -0.02 4.02 -21.36
N VAL A 263 -1.28 4.07 -21.82
CA VAL A 263 -2.36 3.23 -21.30
C VAL A 263 -2.04 1.74 -21.48
N LYS A 264 -1.51 1.34 -22.63
CA LYS A 264 -1.06 -0.05 -22.87
C LYS A 264 0.04 -0.50 -21.90
N ARG A 265 1.02 0.37 -21.63
CA ARG A 265 2.08 0.07 -20.65
C ARG A 265 1.52 -0.02 -19.23
N MET A 266 0.58 0.85 -18.87
CA MET A 266 -0.09 0.81 -17.57
C MET A 266 -0.89 -0.48 -17.38
N ASN A 267 -1.60 -0.88 -18.43
CA ASN A 267 -2.33 -2.14 -18.50
C ASN A 267 -1.39 -3.33 -18.30
N ALA A 268 -0.31 -3.42 -19.09
CA ALA A 268 0.67 -4.50 -18.98
C ALA A 268 1.34 -4.53 -17.60
N TRP A 269 1.67 -3.36 -17.06
CA TRP A 269 2.23 -3.23 -15.71
C TRP A 269 1.26 -3.74 -14.65
N MET A 270 -0.01 -3.32 -14.68
CA MET A 270 -0.99 -3.74 -13.68
C MET A 270 -1.25 -5.25 -13.71
N THR A 271 -1.29 -5.86 -14.90
CA THR A 271 -1.38 -7.32 -15.05
C THR A 271 -0.24 -8.05 -14.34
N GLY A 272 0.99 -7.51 -14.41
CA GLY A 272 2.14 -8.08 -13.72
C GLY A 272 2.26 -7.70 -12.25
N TRP A 273 1.71 -6.54 -11.86
CA TRP A 273 1.80 -5.99 -10.51
C TRP A 273 0.73 -6.52 -9.56
N ALA A 274 -0.48 -6.82 -10.05
CA ALA A 274 -1.56 -7.37 -9.23
C ALA A 274 -1.17 -8.64 -8.45
N PRO A 275 -0.46 -9.63 -9.03
CA PRO A 275 0.06 -10.77 -8.27
C PRO A 275 1.02 -10.36 -7.15
N VAL A 276 1.85 -9.33 -7.35
CA VAL A 276 2.77 -8.85 -6.31
C VAL A 276 2.00 -8.23 -5.14
N LEU A 277 0.92 -7.51 -5.42
CA LEU A 277 0.01 -6.98 -4.39
C LEU A 277 -0.70 -8.11 -3.63
N HIS A 278 -1.16 -9.14 -4.35
CA HIS A 278 -1.74 -10.35 -3.76
C HIS A 278 -0.76 -11.07 -2.81
N ASP A 279 0.49 -11.23 -3.23
CA ASP A 279 1.56 -11.81 -2.40
C ASP A 279 1.80 -10.95 -1.16
N GLY A 280 1.82 -9.62 -1.31
CA GLY A 280 1.94 -8.66 -0.20
C GLY A 280 0.81 -8.78 0.83
N PHE A 281 -0.43 -8.88 0.35
CA PHE A 281 -1.62 -9.10 1.19
C PHE A 281 -1.50 -10.37 2.01
N ASN A 282 -1.05 -11.47 1.39
CA ASN A 282 -0.83 -12.73 2.07
C ASN A 282 0.47 -12.75 2.90
N SER A 283 1.27 -11.68 2.86
CA SER A 283 2.61 -11.60 3.44
C SER A 283 3.57 -12.68 2.93
N ASP A 284 3.35 -13.14 1.70
CA ASP A 284 4.14 -14.16 1.01
C ASP A 284 5.03 -13.55 -0.08
N MET A 285 5.79 -12.56 0.34
CA MET A 285 6.71 -11.81 -0.53
C MET A 285 7.92 -12.62 -1.01
N LEU A 286 7.97 -13.93 -0.70
CA LEU A 286 9.00 -14.88 -1.11
C LEU A 286 8.60 -15.68 -2.36
N ALA A 287 7.34 -15.62 -2.79
CA ALA A 287 6.85 -16.32 -3.96
C ALA A 287 7.52 -15.87 -5.27
N SER A 288 8.06 -14.65 -5.30
CA SER A 288 8.81 -14.08 -6.43
C SER A 288 10.19 -13.55 -6.00
N SER A 289 11.19 -13.65 -6.88
CA SER A 289 12.54 -13.15 -6.59
C SER A 289 12.58 -11.63 -6.47
N ASP A 290 13.53 -11.10 -5.70
CA ASP A 290 13.74 -9.65 -5.56
C ASP A 290 13.91 -8.95 -6.91
N GLU A 291 14.64 -9.57 -7.84
CA GLU A 291 14.82 -9.04 -9.18
C GLU A 291 13.53 -9.00 -9.98
N GLN A 292 12.70 -10.05 -9.88
CA GLN A 292 11.42 -10.09 -10.56
C GLN A 292 10.48 -9.01 -10.01
N ARG A 293 10.40 -8.86 -8.68
CA ARG A 293 9.61 -7.81 -8.04
C ARG A 293 10.11 -6.42 -8.42
N ALA A 294 11.43 -6.21 -8.44
CA ALA A 294 12.02 -4.94 -8.87
C ALA A 294 11.67 -4.59 -10.31
N ARG A 295 11.65 -5.57 -11.23
CA ARG A 295 11.21 -5.34 -12.62
C ARG A 295 9.73 -5.00 -12.71
N LEU A 296 8.88 -5.72 -11.97
CA LEU A 296 7.43 -5.51 -11.97
C LEU A 296 7.01 -4.22 -11.25
N ALA A 297 7.85 -3.68 -10.36
CA ALA A 297 7.59 -2.42 -9.68
C ALA A 297 7.69 -1.20 -10.60
N VAL A 298 8.32 -1.31 -11.78
CA VAL A 298 8.51 -0.17 -12.69
C VAL A 298 7.21 0.14 -13.44
N ASP A 299 6.43 1.06 -12.88
CA ASP A 299 5.24 1.60 -13.53
C ASP A 299 5.59 2.58 -14.69
N PRO A 300 4.64 2.90 -15.59
CA PRO A 300 4.90 3.76 -16.74
C PRO A 300 5.32 5.20 -16.42
N ALA A 301 5.05 5.68 -15.20
CA ALA A 301 5.44 7.01 -14.71
C ALA A 301 6.62 6.94 -13.71
N ALA A 302 7.26 5.77 -13.57
CA ALA A 302 8.40 5.60 -12.69
C ALA A 302 9.58 6.49 -13.15
N PRO A 303 10.36 7.05 -12.19
CA PRO A 303 11.54 7.84 -12.53
C PRO A 303 12.53 7.03 -13.38
N ARG A 304 13.11 7.66 -14.41
CA ARG A 304 14.12 6.99 -15.25
C ARG A 304 15.49 6.98 -14.55
N PRO A 305 16.32 5.95 -14.76
CA PRO A 305 17.69 5.95 -14.25
C PRO A 305 18.46 7.19 -14.72
N GLY A 306 18.98 7.99 -13.78
CA GLY A 306 19.75 9.20 -14.07
C GLY A 306 18.95 10.51 -14.04
N GLU A 307 17.63 10.47 -13.93
CA GLU A 307 16.83 11.65 -13.59
C GLU A 307 16.79 11.77 -12.06
N GLY A 308 17.66 12.62 -11.51
CA GLY A 308 17.81 12.80 -10.06
C GLY A 308 16.49 13.05 -9.33
N ASN A 309 16.40 12.56 -8.10
CA ASN A 309 15.34 12.94 -7.18
C ASN A 309 15.57 14.41 -6.77
N PRO A 310 14.60 15.33 -6.92
CA PRO A 310 14.81 16.73 -6.56
C PRO A 310 14.88 16.98 -5.04
N LEU A 311 14.60 15.94 -4.25
CA LEU A 311 14.79 15.93 -2.80
C LEU A 311 16.17 15.36 -2.39
N ASP A 312 17.03 15.05 -3.36
CA ASP A 312 18.47 14.78 -3.18
C ASP A 312 19.31 16.02 -3.51
#